data_AF-A0A255YAJ3-F1
#
_entry.id   AF-A0A255YAJ3-F1
#
_cell.length_a   1.000
_cell.length_b   1.000
_cell.length_c   1.000
_cell.angle_alpha   90.00
_cell.angle_beta   90.00
_cell.angle_gamma   90.00
#
_symmetry.space_group_name_H-M   'P 1'
#
loop_
_entity.id
_entity.type
_entity.pdbx_description
1 polymer ?
#
loop_
_entity_poly.entity_id
_entity_poly.type
_entity_poly.pdbx_seq_one_letter_code
_entity_poly.pdbx_strand_id
1 'polypeptide(L)'
;MTRRRAILISIAALLGAALALGLYDREIDAETAAGIAERMARDYHARTGHPKTEFAPREGRLWADGWEYRWRFKPCPDVASLRVWISRNGRRVRYAELPECDATDGQPLRPRIA
;
A
#
# COMPACT_ATOMS: atom_id res chain seq x y z
N MET A 1 6.29 -43.25 29.06
CA MET A 1 5.48 -42.21 28.37
C MET A 1 4.62 -42.89 27.32
N THR A 2 3.29 -42.71 27.35
CA THR A 2 2.35 -43.34 26.41
C THR A 2 2.33 -42.61 25.06
N ARG A 3 2.28 -43.35 23.94
CA ARG A 3 2.25 -42.80 22.56
C ARG A 3 1.26 -41.63 22.38
N ARG A 4 0.11 -41.68 23.06
CA ARG A 4 -0.89 -40.60 23.05
C ARG A 4 -0.36 -39.27 23.59
N ARG A 5 0.48 -39.28 24.62
CA ARG A 5 1.11 -38.06 25.17
C ARG A 5 2.12 -37.47 24.18
N ALA A 6 2.88 -38.32 23.48
CA ALA A 6 3.82 -37.84 22.45
C ALA A 6 3.09 -37.15 21.29
N ILE A 7 2.00 -37.75 20.79
CA ILE A 7 1.18 -37.16 19.71
C ILE A 7 0.60 -35.80 20.12
N LEU A 8 0.04 -35.69 21.34
CA LEU A 8 -0.53 -34.44 21.83
C LEU A 8 0.52 -33.33 21.98
N ILE A 9 1.72 -33.66 22.46
CA ILE A 9 2.84 -32.70 22.55
C ILE A 9 3.27 -32.23 21.15
N SER A 10 3.35 -33.15 20.18
CA SER A 10 3.69 -32.79 18.79
C SER A 10 2.65 -31.86 18.16
N ILE A 11 1.36 -32.12 18.35
CA ILE A 11 0.29 -31.26 17.84
C ILE A 11 0.35 -29.88 18.51
N ALA A 12 0.52 -29.84 19.83
CA ALA A 12 0.65 -28.58 20.56
C ALA A 12 1.87 -27.75 20.11
N ALA A 13 3.01 -28.41 19.86
CA ALA A 13 4.21 -27.75 19.34
C ALA A 13 4.00 -27.20 17.92
N LEU A 14 3.32 -27.95 17.05
CA LEU A 14 2.99 -27.51 15.69
C LEU A 14 2.03 -26.31 15.68
N LEU A 15 1.00 -26.34 16.54
CA LEU A 15 0.08 -25.21 16.71
C LEU A 15 0.79 -23.99 17.28
N GLY A 16 1.67 -24.18 18.26
CA GLY A 16 2.50 -23.11 18.83
C GLY A 16 3.43 -22.48 17.78
N ALA A 17 4.05 -23.28 16.93
CA ALA A 17 4.90 -22.80 15.84
C ALA A 17 4.10 -22.04 14.76
N ALA A 18 2.91 -22.54 14.39
CA ALA A 18 2.04 -21.86 13.44
C ALA A 18 1.51 -20.52 13.97
N LEU A 19 1.17 -20.45 15.26
CA LEU A 19 0.80 -19.21 15.93
C LEU A 19 1.98 -18.23 15.99
N ALA A 20 3.18 -18.71 16.34
CA ALA A 20 4.38 -17.87 16.38
C ALA A 20 4.73 -17.29 15.00
N LEU A 21 4.57 -18.08 13.93
CA LEU A 21 4.76 -17.61 12.56
C LEU A 21 3.66 -16.65 12.10
N GLY A 22 2.41 -16.86 12.51
CA GLY A 22 1.29 -15.94 12.22
C GLY A 22 1.37 -14.61 12.97
N LEU A 23 2.08 -14.56 14.10
CA LEU A 23 2.36 -13.35 14.88
C LEU A 23 3.64 -12.62 14.45
N TYR A 24 4.47 -13.24 13.61
CA TYR A 24 5.67 -12.61 13.10
C TYR A 24 5.32 -11.63 11.98
N ASP A 25 5.12 -10.36 12.34
CA ASP A 25 4.95 -9.26 11.38
C ASP A 25 6.31 -8.95 10.73
N ARG A 26 6.66 -9.71 9.69
CA ARG A 26 7.85 -9.45 8.89
C ARG A 26 7.70 -8.11 8.19
N GLU A 27 8.58 -7.16 8.50
CA GLU A 27 8.66 -5.91 7.76
C GLU A 27 9.06 -6.19 6.31
N ILE A 28 8.37 -5.52 5.38
CA ILE A 28 8.71 -5.55 3.97
C ILE A 28 9.80 -4.51 3.67
N ASP A 29 10.71 -4.86 2.76
CA ASP A 29 11.73 -3.92 2.29
C ASP A 29 11.16 -2.88 1.32
N ALA A 30 11.99 -1.88 1.01
CA ALA A 30 11.64 -0.76 0.13
C ALA A 30 11.29 -1.21 -1.31
N GLU A 31 11.91 -2.29 -1.79
CA GLU A 31 11.69 -2.81 -3.14
C GLU A 31 10.32 -3.49 -3.25
N THR A 32 9.99 -4.34 -2.27
CA THR A 32 8.69 -4.98 -2.14
C THR A 32 7.58 -3.93 -2.04
N ALA A 33 7.78 -2.92 -1.19
CA ALA A 33 6.82 -1.83 -1.02
C ALA A 33 6.66 -1.01 -2.32
N ALA A 34 7.75 -0.69 -3.03
CA ALA A 34 7.68 -0.01 -4.32
C ALA A 34 6.93 -0.85 -5.36
N GLY A 35 7.17 -2.16 -5.42
CA GLY A 35 6.47 -3.07 -6.31
C GLY A 35 4.95 -3.15 -6.06
N ILE A 36 4.52 -3.08 -4.80
CA ILE A 36 3.11 -2.97 -4.43
C ILE A 36 2.53 -1.64 -4.93
N ALA A 37 3.23 -0.55 -4.69
CA ALA A 37 2.77 0.78 -5.07
C ALA A 37 2.64 0.91 -6.61
N GLU A 38 3.60 0.38 -7.37
CA GLU A 38 3.56 0.37 -8.84
C GLU A 38 2.40 -0.46 -9.41
N ARG A 39 2.02 -1.57 -8.74
CA ARG A 39 0.81 -2.33 -9.11
C ARG A 39 -0.43 -1.48 -8.93
N MET A 40 -0.57 -0.83 -7.78
CA MET A 40 -1.72 0.04 -7.52
C MET A 40 -1.80 1.25 -8.43
N ALA A 41 -0.66 1.84 -8.80
CA ALA A 41 -0.63 2.91 -9.77
C ALA A 41 -1.13 2.42 -11.13
N ARG A 42 -0.68 1.25 -11.60
CA ARG A 42 -1.22 0.63 -12.83
C ARG A 42 -2.72 0.41 -12.77
N ASP A 43 -3.22 -0.15 -11.67
CA ASP A 43 -4.66 -0.40 -11.49
C ASP A 43 -5.47 0.90 -11.43
N TYR A 44 -4.88 1.97 -10.88
CA TYR A 44 -5.47 3.30 -10.91
C TYR A 44 -5.59 3.83 -12.35
N HIS A 45 -4.52 3.79 -13.13
CA HIS A 45 -4.54 4.25 -14.53
C HIS A 45 -5.52 3.44 -15.39
N ALA A 46 -5.59 2.12 -15.18
CA ALA A 46 -6.51 1.25 -15.91
C ALA A 46 -7.98 1.57 -15.60
N ARG A 47 -8.30 1.94 -14.35
CA ARG A 47 -9.67 2.26 -13.93
C ARG A 47 -10.12 3.67 -14.27
N THR A 48 -9.22 4.63 -14.21
CA THR A 48 -9.55 6.06 -14.41
C THR A 48 -9.33 6.56 -15.83
N GLY A 49 -8.50 5.87 -16.61
CA GLY A 49 -8.10 6.31 -17.94
C GLY A 49 -7.02 7.41 -17.94
N HIS A 50 -6.60 7.90 -16.77
CA HIS A 50 -5.50 8.87 -16.71
C HIS A 50 -4.18 8.23 -17.14
N PRO A 51 -3.50 8.74 -18.18
CA PRO A 51 -2.24 8.18 -18.63
C PRO A 51 -1.12 8.44 -17.62
N LYS A 52 -0.19 7.47 -17.51
CA LYS A 52 1.01 7.59 -16.66
C LYS A 52 1.85 8.83 -16.97
N THR A 53 1.82 9.31 -18.21
CA THR A 53 2.59 10.47 -18.67
C THR A 53 2.14 11.77 -18.03
N GLU A 54 0.91 11.85 -17.53
CA GLU A 54 0.39 13.00 -16.77
C GLU A 54 0.92 13.05 -15.34
N PHE A 55 1.67 12.04 -14.90
CA PHE A 55 2.23 11.99 -13.54
C PHE A 55 3.74 12.21 -13.56
N ALA A 56 4.23 12.90 -12.54
CA ALA A 56 5.64 13.03 -12.25
C ALA A 56 6.23 11.66 -11.82
N PRO A 57 7.57 11.50 -11.85
CA PRO A 57 8.22 10.32 -11.32
C PRO A 57 7.80 10.02 -9.88
N ARG A 58 7.78 8.73 -9.53
CA ARG A 58 7.43 8.25 -8.19
C ARG A 58 8.38 8.82 -7.14
N GLU A 59 7.82 9.45 -6.13
CA GLU A 59 8.48 9.79 -4.88
C GLU A 59 8.22 8.69 -3.85
N GLY A 60 9.17 8.42 -2.96
CA GLY A 60 9.02 7.44 -1.89
C GLY A 60 9.49 7.99 -0.55
N ARG A 61 8.74 7.73 0.52
CA ARG A 61 9.09 8.12 1.89
C ARG A 61 8.76 6.99 2.87
N LEU A 62 9.70 6.72 3.77
CA LEU A 62 9.50 5.83 4.91
C LEU A 62 8.97 6.64 6.09
N TRP A 63 7.96 6.10 6.76
CA TRP A 63 7.36 6.63 7.97
C TRP A 63 7.48 5.60 9.11
N ALA A 64 7.07 5.99 10.31
CA ALA A 64 7.09 5.09 11.47
C ALA A 64 6.22 3.84 11.22
N ASP A 65 5.05 4.02 10.61
CA ASP A 65 4.02 2.99 10.44
C ASP A 65 3.95 2.39 9.03
N GLY A 66 4.77 2.86 8.09
CA GLY A 66 4.78 2.30 6.74
C GLY A 66 5.53 3.11 5.70
N TRP A 67 5.23 2.78 4.45
CA TRP A 67 5.77 3.40 3.25
C TRP A 67 4.69 4.26 2.60
N GLU A 68 5.09 5.44 2.16
CA GLU A 68 4.30 6.28 1.28
C GLU A 68 4.98 6.41 -0.07
N TYR A 69 4.20 6.20 -1.13
CA TYR A 69 4.61 6.50 -2.49
C TYR A 69 3.67 7.52 -3.09
N ARG A 70 4.24 8.52 -3.77
CA ARG A 70 3.50 9.64 -4.33
C ARG A 70 3.87 9.85 -5.79
N TRP A 71 2.86 10.09 -6.61
CA TRP A 71 3.00 10.58 -7.98
C TRP A 71 2.23 11.88 -8.09
N ARG A 72 2.92 12.99 -8.32
CA ARG A 72 2.26 14.29 -8.52
C ARG A 72 1.62 14.35 -9.89
N PHE A 73 0.41 14.88 -9.97
CA PHE A 73 -0.28 15.09 -11.23
C PHE A 73 0.27 16.36 -11.90
N LYS A 74 0.93 16.24 -13.05
CA LYS A 74 1.64 17.33 -13.73
C LYS A 74 0.76 18.54 -14.06
N PRO A 75 -0.53 18.41 -14.44
CA PRO A 75 -1.37 19.57 -14.69
C PRO A 75 -1.56 20.47 -13.47
N CYS A 76 -1.49 19.92 -12.25
CA CYS A 76 -1.68 20.67 -11.01
C CYS A 76 -0.95 19.97 -9.83
N PRO A 77 0.40 20.03 -9.82
CA PRO A 77 1.25 19.18 -8.97
C PRO A 77 1.24 19.57 -7.49
N ASP A 78 0.68 20.73 -7.18
CA ASP A 78 0.55 21.27 -5.81
C ASP A 78 -0.73 20.82 -5.12
N VAL A 79 -1.76 20.44 -5.89
CA VAL A 79 -3.08 20.09 -5.38
C VAL A 79 -3.50 18.67 -5.69
N ALA A 80 -2.98 18.06 -6.76
CA ALA A 80 -3.33 16.70 -7.14
C ALA A 80 -2.12 15.78 -7.12
N SER A 81 -2.22 14.72 -6.32
CA SER A 81 -1.23 13.64 -6.34
C SER A 81 -1.90 12.31 -6.04
N LEU A 82 -1.46 11.27 -6.74
CA LEU A 82 -1.78 9.89 -6.40
C LEU A 82 -0.87 9.47 -5.25
N ARG A 83 -1.44 9.21 -4.07
CA ARG A 83 -0.68 8.70 -2.92
C ARG A 83 -1.10 7.28 -2.58
N VAL A 84 -0.12 6.41 -2.38
CA VAL A 84 -0.31 5.03 -1.94
C VAL A 84 0.38 4.85 -0.60
N TRP A 85 -0.38 4.39 0.39
CA TRP A 85 0.11 4.03 1.71
C TRP A 85 0.18 2.52 1.87
N ILE A 86 1.31 2.01 2.35
CA ILE A 86 1.56 0.59 2.61
C ILE A 86 2.07 0.43 4.05
N SER A 87 1.44 -0.41 4.87
CA SER A 87 1.95 -0.67 6.22
C SER A 87 3.32 -1.35 6.22
N ARG A 88 4.06 -1.24 7.33
CA ARG A 88 5.36 -1.89 7.56
C ARG A 88 5.44 -3.36 7.14
N ASN A 89 4.37 -4.11 7.37
CA ASN A 89 4.25 -5.54 7.06
C ASN A 89 3.58 -5.83 5.70
N GLY A 90 3.26 -4.81 4.91
CA GLY A 90 2.58 -4.95 3.62
C GLY A 90 1.12 -5.39 3.67
N ARG A 91 0.56 -5.67 4.86
CA ARG A 91 -0.80 -6.22 5.01
C ARG A 91 -1.90 -5.21 4.74
N ARG A 92 -1.64 -3.91 4.94
CA ARG A 92 -2.59 -2.83 4.71
C ARG A 92 -2.08 -1.95 3.61
N VAL A 93 -2.88 -1.80 2.56
CA VAL A 93 -2.55 -0.98 1.41
C VAL A 93 -3.78 -0.15 1.03
N ARG A 94 -3.60 1.16 0.85
CA ARG A 94 -4.70 2.08 0.50
C ARG A 94 -4.22 3.26 -0.33
N TYR A 95 -5.12 3.86 -1.11
CA TYR A 95 -4.92 5.21 -1.63
C TYR A 95 -5.11 6.22 -0.49
N ALA A 96 -4.25 7.22 -0.41
CA ALA A 96 -4.24 8.20 0.69
C ALA A 96 -4.76 9.58 0.28
N GLU A 97 -4.73 9.92 -1.01
CA GLU A 97 -5.23 11.20 -1.51
C GLU A 97 -5.32 11.14 -3.04
N LEU A 98 -6.36 11.78 -3.60
CA LEU A 98 -6.58 12.04 -5.02
C LEU A 98 -7.62 13.18 -5.14
N PRO A 99 -7.25 14.45 -4.95
CA PRO A 99 -8.15 15.55 -5.24
C PRO A 99 -8.38 15.57 -6.75
N GLU A 100 -9.64 15.52 -7.17
CA GLU A 100 -9.97 15.80 -8.56
C GLU A 100 -9.50 17.22 -8.87
N CYS A 101 -8.83 17.40 -10.00
CA CYS A 101 -8.35 18.68 -10.46
C CYS A 101 -8.86 18.85 -11.88
N ASP A 102 -9.54 19.96 -12.14
CA ASP A 102 -9.95 20.28 -13.49
C ASP A 102 -8.71 20.79 -14.23
N ALA A 103 -8.26 20.02 -15.22
CA ALA A 103 -7.09 20.37 -16.03
C ALA A 103 -7.27 21.70 -16.79
N THR A 104 -8.50 22.19 -16.89
CA THR A 104 -8.86 23.45 -17.57
C THR A 104 -8.41 24.68 -16.79
N ASP A 105 -8.43 24.63 -15.44
CA ASP A 105 -8.31 25.83 -14.60
C ASP A 105 -7.20 25.72 -13.54
N GLY A 106 -6.57 24.55 -13.39
CA GLY A 106 -5.55 24.30 -12.35
C GLY A 106 -6.09 24.37 -10.92
N GLN A 107 -7.42 24.40 -10.75
CA GLN A 107 -8.08 24.45 -9.46
C GLN A 107 -8.57 23.06 -9.02
N PRO A 108 -8.50 22.75 -7.71
CA PRO A 108 -9.08 21.53 -7.18
C PRO A 108 -10.61 21.57 -7.39
N LEU A 109 -11.16 20.52 -8.00
CA LEU A 109 -12.60 20.29 -8.02
C LEU A 109 -13.04 20.08 -6.58
N ARG A 110 -13.94 20.95 -6.09
CA ARG A 110 -14.51 20.81 -4.74
C ARG A 110 -15.06 19.37 -4.58
N PRO A 111 -14.79 18.69 -3.46
CA PRO A 111 -15.35 17.37 -3.23
C PRO A 111 -16.88 17.46 -3.31
N ARG A 112 -17.50 16.70 -4.23
CA ARG A 112 -18.94 16.47 -4.18
C ARG A 112 -19.20 15.60 -2.97
N ILE A 113 -19.56 16.23 -1.86
CA ILE A 113 -20.15 15.56 -0.72
C ILE A 113 -21.50 15.02 -1.23
N ALA A 114 -21.57 13.70 -1.42
CA ALA A 114 -22.82 12.97 -1.66
C ALA A 114 -23.52 12.70 -0.32
#